data_AF-A0AAU5QKL7-F1
#
_entry.id   AF-A0AAU5QKL7-F1
#
_cell.length_a   1.000
_cell.length_b   1.000
_cell.length_c   1.000
_cell.angle_alpha   90.00
_cell.angle_beta   90.00
_cell.angle_gamma   90.00
#
_symmetry.space_group_name_H-M   'P 1'
#
loop_
_entity.id
_entity.type
_entity.pdbx_description
1 polymer ?
#
loop_
_entity_poly.entity_id
_entity_poly.type
_entity_poly.pdbx_seq_one_letter_code
_entity_poly.pdbx_strand_id
1 'polypeptide(L)'
;MTSTATLRLQRIVEQTALHLTDADGRFHKAALTEAVREQLTRGDLDPHIQAAALDRLADSLVTGFGEQRNPRRRRTGALFHPRDLVKLGTGVWVWMDRATDSDLLEWSRLSRRNRARVGLADTEIQEYVDQRIDAFRAHADVTHLGELERLAFGWTADPTDTLPEPSVQP
;
A
#
# COMPACT_ATOMS: atom_id res chain seq x y z
N MET A 1 -13.94 3.21 11.66
CA MET A 1 -13.62 2.11 12.59
C MET A 1 -13.32 0.89 11.75
N THR A 2 -12.12 0.32 11.86
CA THR A 2 -11.74 -0.90 11.12
C THR A 2 -12.57 -2.06 11.66
N SER A 3 -13.32 -2.76 10.80
CA SER A 3 -14.16 -3.87 11.24
C SER A 3 -13.30 -5.05 11.74
N THR A 4 -13.81 -5.82 12.69
CA THR A 4 -13.13 -7.03 13.21
C THR A 4 -12.74 -7.99 12.07
N ALA A 5 -13.59 -8.13 11.05
CA ALA A 5 -13.30 -8.92 9.85
C ALA A 5 -12.11 -8.36 9.04
N THR A 6 -11.98 -7.04 8.94
CA THR A 6 -10.85 -6.38 8.28
C THR A 6 -9.53 -6.64 9.02
N LEU A 7 -9.55 -6.57 10.35
CA LEU A 7 -8.38 -6.90 11.18
C LEU A 7 -7.99 -8.38 11.06
N ARG A 8 -8.97 -9.28 10.98
CA ARG A 8 -8.72 -10.71 10.75
C ARG A 8 -8.06 -10.97 9.39
N LEU A 9 -8.51 -10.31 8.32
CA LEU A 9 -7.86 -10.39 7.01
C LEU A 9 -6.43 -9.87 7.04
N GLN A 10 -6.18 -8.77 7.74
CA GLN A 10 -4.84 -8.24 7.90
C GLN A 10 -3.92 -9.23 8.63
N ARG A 11 -4.41 -9.83 9.72
CA ARG A 11 -3.66 -10.84 10.47
C ARG A 11 -3.33 -12.08 9.64
N ILE A 12 -4.25 -12.53 8.79
CA ILE A 12 -3.99 -13.62 7.82
C ILE A 12 -2.80 -13.29 6.92
N VAL A 13 -2.77 -12.07 6.36
CA VAL A 13 -1.67 -11.62 5.50
C VAL A 13 -0.35 -11.54 6.28
N GLU A 14 -0.36 -10.96 7.47
CA GLU A 14 0.82 -10.82 8.33
C GLU A 14 1.41 -12.19 8.72
N GLN A 15 0.57 -13.12 9.20
CA GLN A 15 1.01 -14.47 9.56
C GLN A 15 1.57 -15.22 8.36
N THR A 16 0.96 -15.05 7.18
CA THR A 16 1.45 -15.66 5.94
C THR A 16 2.79 -15.07 5.51
N ALA A 17 2.96 -13.74 5.62
CA ALA A 17 4.21 -13.08 5.30
C ALA A 17 5.34 -13.57 6.21
N LEU A 18 5.09 -13.63 7.53
CA LEU A 18 6.06 -14.15 8.50
C LEU A 18 6.46 -15.60 8.19
N HIS A 19 5.49 -16.45 7.83
CA HIS A 19 5.77 -17.84 7.49
C HIS A 19 6.61 -18.00 6.21
N LEU A 20 6.41 -17.12 5.22
CA LEU A 20 7.16 -17.13 3.96
C LEU A 20 8.49 -16.39 4.02
N THR A 21 8.78 -15.71 5.13
CA THR A 21 9.99 -14.91 5.30
C THR A 21 11.19 -15.83 5.47
N ASP A 22 12.22 -15.64 4.65
CA ASP A 22 13.46 -16.39 4.72
C ASP A 22 14.37 -15.94 5.88
N ALA A 23 15.52 -16.60 6.00
CA ALA A 23 16.50 -16.30 7.06
C ALA A 23 17.07 -14.87 6.99
N ASP A 24 17.00 -14.23 5.82
CA ASP A 24 17.45 -12.84 5.61
C ASP A 24 16.32 -11.81 5.83
N GLY A 25 15.13 -12.26 6.24
CA GLY A 25 13.99 -11.39 6.47
C GLY A 25 13.24 -11.00 5.18
N ARG A 26 13.41 -11.74 4.09
CA ARG A 26 12.80 -11.42 2.78
C ARG A 26 11.68 -12.39 2.44
N PHE A 27 10.67 -11.88 1.73
CA PHE A 27 9.63 -12.71 1.12
C PHE A 27 9.24 -12.14 -0.25
N HIS A 28 8.78 -13.01 -1.14
CA HIS A 28 8.34 -12.59 -2.47
C HIS A 28 6.85 -12.25 -2.45
N LYS A 29 6.49 -11.06 -2.96
CA LYS A 29 5.10 -10.62 -3.10
C LYS A 29 4.21 -11.64 -3.82
N ALA A 30 4.72 -12.25 -4.91
CA ALA A 30 3.96 -13.25 -5.67
C ALA A 30 3.63 -14.49 -4.82
N ALA A 31 4.61 -14.99 -4.05
CA ALA A 31 4.39 -16.12 -3.15
C ALA A 31 3.41 -15.77 -2.03
N LEU A 32 3.52 -14.58 -1.43
CA LEU A 32 2.55 -14.08 -0.45
C LEU A 32 1.13 -13.99 -1.03
N THR A 33 1.00 -13.48 -2.25
CA THR A 33 -0.30 -13.37 -2.93
C THR A 33 -0.95 -14.74 -3.12
N GLU A 34 -0.18 -15.73 -3.59
CA GLU A 34 -0.71 -17.08 -3.80
C GLU A 34 -1.05 -17.77 -2.47
N ALA A 35 -0.17 -17.69 -1.47
CA ALA A 35 -0.42 -18.30 -0.16
C ALA A 35 -1.64 -17.68 0.56
N VAL A 36 -1.82 -16.35 0.49
CA VAL A 36 -3.01 -15.68 1.02
C VAL A 36 -4.26 -16.12 0.26
N ARG A 37 -4.20 -16.22 -1.08
CA ARG A 37 -5.31 -16.72 -1.88
C ARG A 37 -5.68 -18.14 -1.48
N GLU A 38 -4.71 -19.04 -1.35
CA GLU A 38 -4.95 -20.41 -0.89
C GLU A 38 -5.67 -20.42 0.47
N GLN A 39 -5.21 -19.63 1.44
CA GLN A 39 -5.85 -19.52 2.75
C GLN A 39 -7.28 -19.00 2.67
N LEU A 40 -7.54 -17.97 1.87
CA LEU A 40 -8.88 -17.41 1.70
C LEU A 40 -9.84 -18.35 0.97
N THR A 41 -9.34 -19.32 0.21
CA THR A 41 -10.15 -20.32 -0.49
C THR A 41 -10.45 -21.58 0.34
N ARG A 42 -9.87 -21.69 1.54
CA ARG A 42 -10.23 -22.79 2.45
C ARG A 42 -11.69 -22.62 2.87
N GLY A 43 -12.47 -23.70 2.77
CA GLY A 43 -13.93 -23.68 2.91
C GLY A 43 -14.45 -23.45 4.33
N ASP A 44 -13.60 -23.03 5.25
CA ASP A 44 -13.86 -22.79 6.67
C ASP A 44 -13.82 -21.29 7.04
N LEU A 45 -13.68 -20.39 6.06
CA LEU A 45 -13.65 -18.96 6.31
C LEU A 45 -15.01 -18.44 6.81
N ASP A 46 -14.99 -17.68 7.91
CA ASP A 46 -16.19 -17.02 8.45
C ASP A 46 -16.85 -16.13 7.37
N PRO A 47 -18.19 -16.20 7.16
CA PRO A 47 -18.89 -15.43 6.14
C PRO A 47 -18.63 -13.91 6.20
N HIS A 48 -18.43 -13.34 7.39
CA HIS A 48 -18.12 -11.91 7.54
C HIS A 48 -16.70 -11.57 7.07
N ILE A 49 -15.74 -12.49 7.24
CA ILE A 49 -14.38 -12.34 6.70
C ILE A 49 -14.42 -12.45 5.17
N GLN A 50 -15.21 -13.39 4.64
CA GLN A 50 -15.40 -13.53 3.19
C GLN A 50 -16.03 -12.28 2.57
N ALA A 51 -17.06 -11.71 3.20
CA ALA A 51 -17.66 -10.45 2.74
C ALA A 51 -16.64 -9.30 2.74
N ALA A 52 -15.86 -9.15 3.79
CA ALA A 52 -14.81 -8.13 3.86
C ALA A 52 -13.70 -8.33 2.80
N ALA A 53 -13.39 -9.59 2.45
CA ALA A 53 -12.42 -9.89 1.39
C ALA A 53 -12.97 -9.51 0.01
N LEU A 54 -14.25 -9.78 -0.23
CA LEU A 54 -14.95 -9.38 -1.46
C LEU A 54 -15.03 -7.86 -1.60
N ASP A 55 -15.34 -7.14 -0.51
CA ASP A 55 -15.36 -5.68 -0.50
C ASP A 55 -13.98 -5.09 -0.88
N ARG A 56 -12.91 -5.63 -0.31
CA ARG A 56 -11.54 -5.22 -0.66
C ARG A 56 -11.17 -5.56 -2.10
N LEU A 57 -11.60 -6.71 -2.61
CA LEU A 57 -11.40 -7.08 -4.00
C LEU A 57 -12.14 -6.10 -4.93
N ALA A 58 -13.40 -5.78 -4.63
CA ALA A 58 -14.19 -4.83 -5.40
C ALA A 58 -13.53 -3.45 -5.41
N ASP A 59 -13.11 -2.93 -4.25
CA ASP A 59 -12.42 -1.64 -4.13
C ASP A 59 -11.10 -1.61 -4.94
N SER A 60 -10.31 -2.69 -4.87
CA SER A 60 -9.08 -2.85 -5.65
C SER A 60 -9.35 -2.86 -7.15
N LEU A 61 -10.38 -3.58 -7.60
CA LEU A 61 -10.78 -3.63 -9.02
C LEU A 61 -11.25 -2.26 -9.53
N VAL A 62 -12.05 -1.54 -8.74
CA VAL A 62 -12.52 -0.18 -9.06
C VAL A 62 -11.33 0.78 -9.13
N THR A 63 -10.43 0.73 -8.14
CA THR A 63 -9.20 1.53 -8.12
C THR A 63 -8.35 1.24 -9.37
N GLY A 64 -8.09 -0.03 -9.68
CA GLY A 64 -7.33 -0.44 -10.85
C GLY A 64 -7.96 0.02 -12.18
N PHE A 65 -9.28 -0.08 -12.31
CA PHE A 65 -10.02 0.44 -13.45
C PHE A 65 -9.80 1.95 -13.64
N GLY A 66 -9.84 2.71 -12.53
CA GLY A 66 -9.54 4.14 -12.52
C GLY A 66 -8.10 4.44 -12.93
N GLU A 67 -7.11 3.73 -12.39
CA GLU A 67 -5.68 3.93 -12.69
C GLU A 67 -5.32 3.64 -14.15
N GLN A 68 -5.92 2.60 -14.73
CA GLN A 68 -5.74 2.26 -16.15
C GLN A 68 -6.28 3.35 -17.08
N ARG A 69 -7.28 4.12 -16.62
CA ARG A 69 -7.94 5.19 -17.37
C ARG A 69 -7.49 6.58 -16.96
N ASN A 70 -6.43 6.70 -16.17
CA ASN A 70 -5.85 8.01 -15.87
C ASN A 70 -5.37 8.66 -17.19
N PRO A 71 -5.67 9.95 -17.44
CA PRO A 71 -5.19 10.65 -18.61
C PRO A 71 -3.66 10.66 -18.66
N ARG A 72 -3.10 10.22 -19.79
CA ARG A 72 -1.64 10.15 -20.02
C ARG A 72 -1.25 10.98 -21.24
N ARG A 73 -0.02 11.48 -21.24
CA ARG A 73 0.53 12.17 -22.42
C ARG A 73 0.58 11.20 -23.59
N ARG A 74 -0.07 11.57 -24.68
CA ARG A 74 -0.07 10.82 -25.94
C ARG A 74 0.98 11.37 -26.88
N ARG A 75 1.26 10.67 -27.99
CA ARG A 75 2.24 11.09 -29.01
C ARG A 75 1.94 12.47 -29.59
N THR A 76 0.67 12.88 -29.59
CA THR A 76 0.21 14.20 -30.04
C THR A 76 0.48 15.33 -29.03
N GLY A 77 1.01 15.02 -27.85
CA GLY A 77 1.17 15.96 -26.73
C GLY A 77 -0.12 16.21 -25.94
N ALA A 78 -1.29 15.80 -26.44
CA ALA A 78 -2.56 15.93 -25.76
C ALA A 78 -2.75 14.86 -24.66
N LEU A 79 -3.51 15.21 -23.63
CA LEU A 79 -3.97 14.29 -22.58
C LEU A 79 -5.33 13.65 -22.89
N PHE A 80 -6.11 14.25 -23.79
CA PHE A 80 -7.48 13.83 -24.05
C PHE A 80 -7.57 12.43 -24.65
N HIS A 81 -8.49 11.65 -24.10
CA HIS A 81 -9.06 10.47 -24.75
C HIS A 81 -10.43 10.19 -24.16
N PRO A 82 -11.45 9.89 -24.98
CA PRO A 82 -12.84 9.85 -24.53
C PRO A 82 -13.14 8.79 -23.48
N ARG A 83 -12.31 7.73 -23.41
CA ARG A 83 -12.43 6.64 -22.41
C ARG A 83 -11.50 6.79 -21.22
N ASP A 84 -10.81 7.92 -21.09
CA ASP A 84 -10.04 8.22 -19.89
C ASP A 84 -10.97 8.91 -18.88
N LEU A 85 -10.58 8.89 -17.60
CA LEU A 85 -11.38 9.38 -16.48
C LEU A 85 -10.75 10.62 -15.84
N VAL A 86 -11.54 11.67 -15.69
CA VAL A 86 -11.27 12.81 -14.82
C VAL A 86 -11.74 12.45 -13.41
N LYS A 87 -10.79 12.26 -12.49
CA LYS A 87 -11.09 11.98 -11.08
C LYS A 87 -11.29 13.29 -10.33
N LEU A 88 -12.53 13.60 -10.01
CA LEU A 88 -12.93 14.73 -9.17
C LEU A 88 -12.77 14.33 -7.70
N GLY A 89 -12.76 15.29 -6.81
CA GLY A 89 -12.66 15.05 -5.38
C GLY A 89 -13.87 14.24 -4.92
N THR A 90 -13.88 13.76 -3.67
CA THR A 90 -15.04 13.09 -3.07
C THR A 90 -15.46 11.74 -3.71
N GLY A 91 -14.65 11.18 -4.60
CA GLY A 91 -14.90 9.88 -5.23
C GLY A 91 -15.71 9.94 -6.53
N VAL A 92 -15.96 11.14 -7.07
CA VAL A 92 -16.70 11.32 -8.33
C VAL A 92 -15.74 11.22 -9.52
N TRP A 93 -16.03 10.34 -10.47
CA TRP A 93 -15.23 10.20 -11.71
C TRP A 93 -16.09 10.53 -12.93
N VAL A 94 -15.53 11.32 -13.85
CA VAL A 94 -16.21 11.76 -15.07
C VAL A 94 -15.41 11.27 -16.28
N TRP A 95 -16.08 10.68 -17.26
CA TRP A 95 -15.44 10.36 -18.53
C TRP A 95 -14.96 11.64 -19.22
N MET A 96 -13.73 11.66 -19.73
CA MET A 96 -13.17 12.87 -20.35
C MET A 96 -14.03 13.41 -21.51
N ASP A 97 -14.75 12.54 -22.24
CA ASP A 97 -15.68 12.92 -23.30
C ASP A 97 -16.86 13.77 -22.81
N ARG A 98 -17.19 13.65 -21.53
CA ARG A 98 -18.31 14.34 -20.86
C ARG A 98 -17.86 15.37 -19.84
N ALA A 99 -16.55 15.57 -19.68
CA ALA A 99 -16.01 16.50 -18.70
C ALA A 99 -16.33 17.95 -19.11
N THR A 100 -16.85 18.71 -18.15
CA THR A 100 -17.13 20.14 -18.27
C THR A 100 -15.90 20.98 -17.93
N ASP A 101 -15.97 22.30 -18.17
CA ASP A 101 -14.95 23.25 -17.74
C ASP A 101 -14.78 23.25 -16.21
N SER A 102 -15.87 23.16 -15.45
CA SER A 102 -15.81 23.01 -13.98
C SER A 102 -15.09 21.74 -13.53
N ASP A 103 -15.34 20.61 -14.19
CA ASP A 103 -14.68 19.34 -13.87
C ASP A 103 -13.16 19.42 -14.10
N LEU A 104 -12.75 20.05 -15.20
CA LEU A 104 -11.33 20.25 -15.51
C LEU A 104 -10.64 21.22 -14.53
N LEU A 105 -11.35 22.27 -14.08
CA LEU A 105 -10.84 23.18 -13.05
C LEU A 105 -10.64 22.47 -11.71
N GLU A 106 -11.60 21.65 -11.29
CA GLU A 106 -11.47 20.86 -10.07
C GLU A 106 -10.33 19.84 -10.16
N TRP A 107 -10.27 19.09 -11.26
CA TRP A 107 -9.21 18.12 -11.50
C TRP A 107 -7.82 18.76 -11.51
N SER A 108 -7.68 19.95 -12.10
CA SER A 108 -6.44 20.74 -12.07
C SER A 108 -6.03 21.11 -10.63
N ARG A 109 -6.97 21.55 -9.79
CA ARG A 109 -6.71 21.86 -8.37
C ARG A 109 -6.28 20.63 -7.58
N LEU A 110 -6.95 19.49 -7.81
CA LEU A 110 -6.60 18.21 -7.18
C LEU A 110 -5.23 17.71 -7.62
N SER A 111 -4.94 17.73 -8.92
CA SER A 111 -3.65 17.31 -9.47
C SER A 111 -2.48 18.10 -8.86
N ARG A 112 -2.63 19.42 -8.68
CA ARG A 112 -1.61 20.25 -8.01
C ARG A 112 -1.39 19.86 -6.56
N ARG A 113 -2.48 19.69 -5.78
CA ARG A 113 -2.40 19.28 -4.37
C ARG A 113 -1.74 17.90 -4.22
N ASN A 114 -2.14 16.95 -5.05
CA ASN A 114 -1.57 15.60 -5.05
C ASN A 114 -0.07 15.63 -5.39
N ARG A 115 0.33 16.43 -6.40
CA ARG A 115 1.76 16.58 -6.74
C ARG A 115 2.57 17.16 -5.58
N ALA A 116 2.06 18.20 -4.92
CA ALA A 116 2.75 18.79 -3.78
C ALA A 116 2.91 17.78 -2.62
N ARG A 117 1.87 17.00 -2.35
CA ARG A 117 1.90 15.95 -1.32
C ARG A 117 2.88 14.82 -1.67
N VAL A 118 2.88 14.35 -2.91
CA VAL A 118 3.82 13.32 -3.38
C VAL A 118 5.25 13.81 -3.28
N GLY A 119 5.52 15.05 -3.73
CA GLY A 119 6.86 15.63 -3.63
C GLY A 119 7.36 15.75 -2.19
N LEU A 120 6.49 16.12 -1.24
CA LEU A 120 6.85 16.15 0.18
C LEU A 120 7.19 14.75 0.71
N ALA A 121 6.35 13.75 0.42
CA ALA A 121 6.58 12.37 0.86
C ALA A 121 7.87 11.79 0.27
N ASP A 122 8.17 12.07 -1.01
CA ASP A 122 9.40 11.64 -1.65
C ASP A 122 10.63 12.27 -0.96
N THR A 123 10.57 13.56 -0.61
CA THR A 123 11.64 14.23 0.14
C THR A 123 11.87 13.59 1.51
N GLU A 124 10.80 13.35 2.28
CA GLU A 124 10.90 12.70 3.60
C GLU A 124 11.55 11.31 3.51
N ILE A 125 11.22 10.54 2.47
CA ILE A 125 11.85 9.24 2.21
C ILE A 125 13.35 9.39 1.90
N GLN A 126 13.73 10.34 1.04
CA GLN A 126 15.15 10.56 0.71
C GLN A 126 15.95 10.97 1.94
N GLU A 127 15.43 11.92 2.74
CA GLU A 127 16.08 12.36 3.97
C GLU A 127 16.24 11.20 4.97
N TYR A 128 15.23 10.35 5.12
CA TYR A 128 15.31 9.14 5.93
C TYR A 128 16.43 8.20 5.43
N VAL A 129 16.44 7.90 4.13
CA VAL A 129 17.41 6.99 3.51
C VAL A 129 18.85 7.52 3.65
N ASP A 130 19.08 8.79 3.36
CA ASP A 130 20.40 9.42 3.44
C ASP A 130 20.97 9.33 4.87
N GLN A 131 20.15 9.66 5.88
CA GLN A 131 20.53 9.53 7.28
C GLN A 131 20.93 8.09 7.65
N ARG A 132 20.21 7.08 7.12
CA ARG A 132 20.50 5.67 7.42
C ARG A 132 21.75 5.18 6.70
N ILE A 133 21.99 5.62 5.46
CA ILE A 133 23.21 5.29 4.72
C ILE A 133 24.43 5.86 5.45
N ASP A 134 24.37 7.11 5.91
CA ASP A 134 25.47 7.72 6.66
C ASP A 134 25.68 7.04 8.03
N ALA A 135 24.60 6.64 8.71
CA ALA A 135 24.69 5.87 9.94
C ALA A 135 25.30 4.47 9.72
N PHE A 136 24.93 3.74 8.66
CA PHE A 136 25.60 2.46 8.33
C PHE A 136 27.10 2.65 8.05
N ARG A 137 27.49 3.77 7.42
CA ARG A 137 28.92 4.09 7.20
C ARG A 137 29.65 4.37 8.52
N ALA A 138 28.98 5.03 9.47
CA ALA A 138 29.53 5.33 10.79
C ALA A 138 29.59 4.09 11.72
N HIS A 139 28.68 3.13 11.53
CA HIS A 139 28.57 1.89 12.30
C HIS A 139 28.83 0.66 11.40
N ALA A 140 30.05 0.53 10.90
CA ALA A 140 30.43 -0.46 9.89
C ALA A 140 30.30 -1.94 10.34
N ASP A 141 30.16 -2.18 11.64
CA ASP A 141 29.89 -3.49 12.25
C ASP A 141 28.39 -3.85 12.25
N VAL A 142 27.50 -2.88 12.08
CA VAL A 142 26.04 -3.09 12.05
C VAL A 142 25.60 -3.52 10.66
N THR A 143 24.98 -4.70 10.57
CA THR A 143 24.57 -5.30 9.29
C THR A 143 23.09 -5.05 8.97
N HIS A 144 22.23 -4.93 10.00
CA HIS A 144 20.79 -4.87 9.84
C HIS A 144 20.20 -3.53 10.31
N LEU A 145 19.22 -3.02 9.56
CA LEU A 145 18.58 -1.74 9.85
C LEU A 145 17.94 -1.70 11.24
N GLY A 146 17.30 -2.79 11.69
CA GLY A 146 16.68 -2.82 13.01
C GLY A 146 17.69 -2.65 14.15
N GLU A 147 18.92 -3.13 13.99
CA GLU A 147 19.99 -2.91 14.95
C GLU A 147 20.50 -1.46 14.89
N LEU A 148 20.67 -0.92 13.69
CA LEU A 148 21.05 0.48 13.49
C LEU A 148 20.03 1.45 14.12
N GLU A 149 18.73 1.21 13.94
CA GLU A 149 17.66 2.03 14.51
C GLU A 149 17.69 2.02 16.04
N ARG A 150 18.00 0.87 16.67
CA ARG A 150 18.15 0.78 18.13
C ARG A 150 19.39 1.52 18.63
N LEU A 151 20.52 1.37 17.93
CA LEU A 151 21.81 1.90 18.37
C LEU A 151 21.97 3.41 18.11
N ALA A 152 21.64 3.86 16.90
CA ALA A 152 21.91 5.23 16.44
C ALA A 152 20.69 6.17 16.56
N PHE A 153 19.48 5.63 16.56
CA PHE A 153 18.24 6.42 16.52
C PHE A 153 17.31 6.18 17.72
N GLY A 154 17.70 5.30 18.66
CA GLY A 154 16.99 5.06 19.90
C GLY A 154 15.61 4.42 19.72
N TRP A 155 15.38 3.69 18.61
CA TRP A 155 14.12 2.97 18.44
C TRP A 155 13.95 1.92 19.53
N THR A 156 12.77 1.89 20.14
CA THR A 156 12.37 0.86 21.11
C THR A 156 11.04 0.28 20.69
N ALA A 157 10.89 -1.04 20.80
CA ALA A 157 9.61 -1.69 20.53
C ALA A 157 8.54 -1.13 21.47
N ASP A 158 7.37 -0.79 20.91
CA ASP A 158 6.21 -0.48 21.73
C ASP A 158 5.79 -1.79 22.44
N PRO A 159 5.59 -1.80 23.77
CA PRO A 159 5.11 -2.99 24.46
C PRO A 159 3.76 -3.52 23.94
N THR A 160 3.01 -2.74 23.16
CA THR A 160 1.78 -3.17 22.48
C THR A 160 1.98 -3.78 21.09
N ASP A 161 3.19 -3.71 20.50
CA ASP A 161 3.54 -4.28 19.19
C ASP A 161 3.83 -5.80 19.23
N THR A 162 3.60 -6.45 20.37
CA THR A 162 3.82 -7.90 20.51
C THR A 162 2.85 -8.68 19.61
N LEU A 163 3.34 -9.13 18.46
CA LEU A 163 2.63 -10.09 17.62
C LEU A 163 2.36 -11.35 18.44
N PRO A 164 1.11 -11.85 18.50
CA PRO A 164 0.78 -13.04 19.27
C PRO A 164 1.52 -14.24 18.69
N GLU A 165 2.28 -14.93 19.55
CA GLU A 165 3.01 -16.15 19.21
C GLU A 165 2.09 -17.18 18.52
N PRO A 166 2.57 -17.85 17.45
CA PRO A 166 1.83 -18.97 16.89
C PRO A 166 1.72 -20.06 17.95
N SER A 167 0.50 -20.33 18.39
CA SER A 167 0.21 -21.44 19.29
C SER A 167 0.59 -22.74 18.59
N VAL A 168 1.76 -23.29 18.93
CA VAL A 168 2.08 -24.69 18.61
C VAL A 168 1.17 -25.54 19.47
N GLN A 169 0.07 -26.03 18.89
CA GLN A 169 -0.71 -27.08 19.52
C GLN A 169 -0.04 -28.44 19.28
N PRO A 170 0.00 -29.33 20.30
CA PRO A 170 0.69 -30.61 20.29
C PRO A 170 0.04 -31.66 19.37
#